data_AF-A0A840GQ47-F1
#
_entry.id   AF-A0A840GQ47-F1
#
_cell.length_a   1.000
_cell.length_b   1.000
_cell.length_c   1.000
_cell.angle_alpha   90.00
_cell.angle_beta   90.00
_cell.angle_gamma   90.00
#
_symmetry.space_group_name_H-M   'P 1'
#
loop_
_entity.id
_entity.type
_entity.pdbx_description
1 polymer ?
#
loop_
_entity_poly.entity_id
_entity_poly.type
_entity_poly.pdbx_seq_one_letter_code
_entity_poly.pdbx_strand_id
1 'polypeptide(L)' 'MLDGATTALLRTILDEVCETVPPYDVGVRAYVASKILEAATRGETRPDLLKQIGQEALSRAPSMWRKI' A
#
# COMPACT_ATOMS: atom_id res chain seq x y z
N MET A 1 -13.51 -10.08 -8.24
CA MET A 1 -13.73 -9.49 -6.91
C MET A 1 -12.66 -10.08 -5.99
N LEU A 2 -12.05 -9.27 -5.11
CA LEU A 2 -11.18 -9.82 -4.05
C LEU A 2 -12.05 -10.52 -3.00
N ASP A 3 -11.58 -11.66 -2.50
CA ASP A 3 -12.23 -12.34 -1.38
C ASP A 3 -12.09 -11.52 -0.08
N GLY A 4 -12.97 -11.76 0.90
CA GLY A 4 -12.93 -11.11 2.20
C GLY A 4 -11.58 -11.30 2.91
N ALA A 5 -10.98 -12.49 2.80
CA ALA A 5 -9.66 -12.77 3.38
C ALA A 5 -8.56 -11.94 2.71
N THR A 6 -8.56 -11.83 1.39
CA THR A 6 -7.60 -11.00 0.67
C THR A 6 -7.77 -9.53 1.02
N THR A 7 -9.00 -9.05 1.14
CA THR A 7 -9.29 -7.65 1.51
C THR A 7 -8.78 -7.33 2.92
N ALA A 8 -9.00 -8.23 3.88
CA ALA A 8 -8.48 -8.07 5.24
C ALA A 8 -6.95 -8.04 5.27
N LEU A 9 -6.31 -8.96 4.54
CA LEU A 9 -4.85 -9.01 4.40
C LEU A 9 -4.30 -7.70 3.84
N LEU A 10 -4.88 -7.20 2.75
CA LEU A 10 -4.44 -5.94 2.14
C LEU A 10 -4.55 -4.75 3.09
N ARG A 11 -5.61 -4.71 3.90
CA ARG A 11 -5.81 -3.64 4.88
C ARG A 11 -4.75 -3.68 5.97
N THR A 12 -4.40 -4.87 6.48
CA THR A 12 -3.31 -5.05 7.45
C THR A 12 -1.98 -4.60 6.87
N ILE A 13 -1.64 -5.05 5.66
CA ILE A 13 -0.36 -4.71 5.03
C ILE A 13 -0.29 -3.21 4.74
N LEU A 14 -1.37 -2.59 4.29
CA LEU A 14 -1.43 -1.15 4.06
C LEU A 14 -1.19 -0.36 5.36
N ASP A 15 -1.81 -0.78 6.46
CA ASP A 15 -1.65 -0.16 7.78
C ASP A 15 -0.19 -0.24 8.25
N GLU A 16 0.42 -1.42 8.16
CA GLU A 16 1.83 -1.62 8.50
C GLU A 16 2.78 -0.78 7.63
N VAL A 17 2.57 -0.75 6.32
CA VAL A 17 3.44 0.01 5.40
C VAL A 17 3.26 1.52 5.59
N CYS A 18 2.04 1.98 5.90
CA CYS A 18 1.73 3.38 6.10
C CYS A 18 1.88 3.85 7.55
N GLU A 19 2.37 3.02 8.48
CA GLU A 19 2.58 3.37 9.88
C GLU A 19 3.45 4.63 10.03
N THR A 20 4.49 4.73 9.18
CA THR A 20 5.43 5.86 9.17
C THR A 20 4.95 7.05 8.32
N VAL A 21 3.84 6.88 7.59
CA VAL A 21 3.27 7.91 6.71
C VAL A 21 2.22 8.70 7.51
N PRO A 22 2.35 10.03 7.60
CA PRO A 22 1.35 10.82 8.29
C PRO A 22 -0.07 10.62 7.72
N PRO A 23 -1.12 10.68 8.55
CA PRO A 23 -2.49 10.47 8.09
C PRO A 23 -2.99 11.53 7.10
N TYR A 24 -2.39 12.71 7.09
CA TYR A 24 -2.70 13.79 6.16
C TYR A 24 -2.02 13.63 4.79
N ASP A 25 -1.03 12.74 4.65
CA ASP A 25 -0.35 12.42 3.38
C ASP A 25 -1.22 11.44 2.55
N VAL A 26 -2.45 11.87 2.25
CA VAL A 26 -3.47 11.07 1.55
C VAL A 26 -2.96 10.59 0.18
N GLY A 27 -2.18 11.42 -0.52
CA GLY A 27 -1.59 11.06 -1.81
C GLY A 27 -0.62 9.88 -1.72
N VAL A 28 0.26 9.88 -0.72
CA VAL A 28 1.22 8.79 -0.49
C VAL A 28 0.48 7.50 -0.12
N ARG A 29 -0.46 7.58 0.82
CA ARG A 29 -1.26 6.41 1.25
C ARG A 29 -2.09 5.83 0.10
N ALA A 30 -2.70 6.68 -0.73
CA ALA A 30 -3.46 6.24 -1.90
C ALA A 30 -2.58 5.58 -2.96
N TYR A 31 -1.38 6.12 -3.20
CA TYR A 31 -0.42 5.52 -4.12
C TYR A 31 0.05 4.15 -3.67
N VAL A 32 0.46 4.03 -2.40
CA VAL A 32 0.85 2.74 -1.80
C VAL A 32 -0.29 1.72 -1.89
N ALA A 33 -1.51 2.13 -1.51
CA ALA A 33 -2.69 1.27 -1.61
C ALA A 33 -2.95 0.81 -3.05
N SER A 34 -2.81 1.70 -4.04
CA SER A 34 -2.98 1.38 -5.45
C SER A 34 -1.96 0.34 -5.93
N LYS A 35 -0.68 0.47 -5.55
CA LYS A 35 0.37 -0.50 -5.94
C LYS A 35 0.18 -1.88 -5.31
N ILE A 36 -0.20 -1.92 -4.03
CA ILE A 36 -0.52 -3.18 -3.34
C ILE A 36 -1.76 -3.84 -3.98
N LEU A 37 -2.81 -3.06 -4.27
CA LEU A 37 -4.01 -3.57 -4.92
C LEU A 37 -3.74 -4.07 -6.35
N GLU A 38 -2.90 -3.37 -7.12
CA GLU A 38 -2.47 -3.82 -8.44
C GLU A 38 -1.78 -5.18 -8.37
N ALA A 39 -0.88 -5.39 -7.40
CA ALA A 39 -0.22 -6.69 -7.22
C ALA A 39 -1.23 -7.79 -6.86
N ALA A 40 -2.16 -7.51 -5.95
CA ALA A 40 -3.18 -8.47 -5.55
C ALA A 40 -4.16 -8.83 -6.67
N THR A 41 -4.55 -7.85 -7.48
CA THR A 41 -5.40 -8.08 -8.67
C THR A 41 -4.67 -8.88 -9.75
N ARG A 42 -3.33 -8.86 -9.78
CA ARG A 42 -2.50 -9.73 -10.63
C ARG A 42 -2.30 -11.15 -10.06
N GLY A 43 -2.87 -11.44 -8.89
CA GLY A 43 -2.81 -12.76 -8.25
C GLY A 43 -1.77 -12.91 -7.13
N GLU A 44 -1.06 -11.84 -6.78
CA GLU A 44 -0.12 -11.87 -5.67
C GLU A 44 -0.84 -11.80 -4.33
N THR A 45 -0.75 -12.86 -3.52
CA THR A 45 -1.41 -12.94 -2.21
C THR A 45 -0.43 -13.12 -1.06
N ARG A 46 0.88 -13.21 -1.34
CA ARG A 46 1.89 -13.40 -0.30
C ARG A 46 2.08 -12.09 0.48
N PRO A 47 1.91 -12.12 1.82
CA PRO A 47 2.03 -10.92 2.65
C PRO A 47 3.40 -10.23 2.51
N ASP A 48 4.48 -11.01 2.53
CA ASP A 48 5.85 -10.47 2.43
C ASP A 48 6.07 -9.69 1.13
N LEU A 49 5.62 -10.23 -0.01
CA LEU A 49 5.82 -9.56 -1.29
C LEU A 49 4.95 -8.30 -1.42
N LEU A 50 3.70 -8.37 -0.97
CA LEU A 50 2.81 -7.20 -0.94
C LEU A 50 3.37 -6.09 -0.04
N LYS A 51 3.98 -6.45 1.10
CA LYS A 51 4.68 -5.51 1.98
C LYS A 51 5.91 -4.90 1.31
N GLN A 52 6.72 -5.70 0.63
CA GLN A 52 7.87 -5.19 -0.15
C GLN A 52 7.43 -4.23 -1.25
N ILE A 53 6.37 -4.55 -1.99
CA ILE A 53 5.80 -3.69 -3.04
C ILE A 53 5.31 -2.37 -2.43
N GLY A 54 4.65 -2.43 -1.28
CA GLY A 54 4.23 -1.24 -0.54
C GLY A 54 5.40 -0.36 -0.09
N GLN A 55 6.46 -0.96 0.46
CA GLN A 55 7.67 -0.25 0.89
C GLN A 55 8.45 0.37 -0.27
N GLU A 56 8.51 -0.31 -1.41
CA GLU A 56 9.10 0.24 -2.63
C GLU A 56 8.25 1.40 -3.16
N ALA A 57 6.93 1.25 -3.16
CA ALA A 57 6.01 2.33 -3.54
C ALA A 57 6.18 3.55 -2.61
N LEU A 58 6.32 3.34 -1.31
CA LEU A 58 6.59 4.40 -0.35
C LEU A 58 7.92 5.11 -0.64
N SER A 59 8.98 4.34 -0.91
CA SER A 59 10.31 4.90 -1.23
C SER A 59 10.33 5.67 -2.56
N ARG A 60 9.45 5.31 -3.50
CA ARG A 60 9.29 5.97 -4.81
C ARG A 60 8.27 7.09 -4.80
N ALA A 61 7.44 7.20 -3.76
CA ALA A 61 6.45 8.25 -3.66
C ALA A 61 7.17 9.60 -3.65
N PRO A 62 6.85 10.52 -4.57
CA PRO A 62 7.56 11.77 -4.67
C PRO A 62 7.38 12.57 -3.39
N SER A 63 8.51 13.01 -2.81
CA SER A 63 8.60 13.97 -1.70
C SER A 63 7.68 15.20 -1.84
N MET A 64 7.27 15.51 -3.06
CA MET A 64 6.44 16.67 -3.42
C MET A 64 5.02 16.60 -2.87
N TRP A 65 4.49 15.41 -2.55
CA TRP A 65 3.13 15.28 -2.00
C TRP A 65 3.02 15.54 -0.49
N ARG A 66 4.17 15.73 0.19
CA ARG A 66 4.27 16.10 1.62
C ARG A 66 3.89 17.56 1.93
N LYS A 67 3.55 18.36 0.91
CA LYS A 67 3.14 19.77 1.07
C LYS A 67 1.80 20.00 0.36
N ILE A 68 0.69 19.75 1.06
CA ILE A 68 -0.60 20.39 0.79
C ILE A 68 -1.10 20.93 2.12
#